data_AF-A0A7V1H352-F1
#
_entry.id   AF-A0A7V1H352-F1
#
_cell.length_a   1.000
_cell.length_b   1.000
_cell.length_c   1.000
_cell.angle_alpha   90.00
_cell.angle_beta   90.00
_cell.angle_gamma   90.00
#
_symmetry.space_group_name_H-M   'P 1'
#
loop_
_entity.id
_entity.type
_entity.pdbx_description
1 polymer ?
#
loop_
_entity_poly.entity_id
_entity_poly.type
_entity_poly.pdbx_seq_one_letter_code
_entity_poly.pdbx_strand_id
1 'polypeptide(L)'
;MSETLGECLTAFDINEDGSLTNRRTWAKIEGKTPDGIPLDTEGAVWVASPVSGGVFRVHEGSEITQRVSVSTRAYACMLGGADRKTLFIMVSPPLEQLFKLKGIPFGSDVEFHGPSGKIEFCQVRIKGAGRP
;
A
#
# COMPACT_ATOMS: atom_id res chain seq x y z
N MET A 1 1.23 1.90 11.75
CA MET A 1 2.35 1.10 11.21
C MET A 1 1.78 -0.10 10.46
N SER A 2 2.37 -0.49 9.33
CA SER A 2 2.02 -1.71 8.60
C SER A 2 2.89 -2.88 9.06
N GLU A 3 2.28 -4.05 9.25
CA GLU A 3 2.99 -5.30 9.53
C GLU A 3 2.72 -6.30 8.42
N THR A 4 3.61 -6.35 7.41
CA THR A 4 3.42 -7.15 6.19
C THR A 4 3.20 -8.64 6.49
N LEU A 5 3.98 -9.21 7.41
CA LEU A 5 3.86 -10.62 7.82
C LEU A 5 2.80 -10.85 8.92
N GLY A 6 2.42 -9.80 9.65
CA GLY A 6 1.39 -9.86 10.68
C GLY A 6 -0.03 -9.71 10.14
N GLU A 7 -0.15 -9.41 8.84
CA GLU A 7 -1.39 -9.09 8.13
C GLU A 7 -2.26 -8.08 8.90
N CYS A 8 -1.61 -7.06 9.46
CA CYS A 8 -2.28 -6.08 10.31
C CYS A 8 -1.69 -4.68 10.20
N LEU A 9 -2.50 -3.73 10.65
CA LEU A 9 -2.07 -2.39 10.99
C LEU A 9 -1.98 -2.30 12.51
N THR A 10 -0.90 -1.71 13.00
CA THR A 10 -0.64 -1.51 14.42
C THR A 10 -0.59 -0.02 14.72
N ALA A 11 -1.27 0.37 15.79
CA ALA A 11 -1.28 1.72 16.34
C ALA A 11 -0.48 1.78 17.65
N PHE A 12 0.01 2.98 17.93
CA PHE A 12 0.72 3.34 19.14
C PHE A 12 0.21 4.72 19.56
N ASP A 13 0.25 4.99 20.85
CA ASP A 13 0.13 6.36 21.34
C ASP A 13 1.51 7.01 21.28
N ILE A 14 1.55 8.27 20.86
CA ILE A 14 2.77 9.07 20.75
C ILE A 14 2.79 10.04 21.91
N ASN A 15 3.75 9.89 22.82
CA ASN A 15 3.94 10.79 23.94
C ASN A 15 4.60 12.12 23.50
N GLU A 16 4.59 13.12 24.38
CA GLU A 16 5.19 14.44 24.09
C GLU A 16 6.69 14.38 23.77
N ASP A 17 7.41 13.39 24.32
CA ASP A 17 8.82 13.13 24.05
C ASP A 17 9.07 12.33 22.76
N GLY A 18 8.00 11.98 22.03
CA GLY A 18 8.04 11.15 20.83
C GLY A 18 8.14 9.66 21.08
N SER A 19 8.17 9.19 22.33
CA SER A 19 8.14 7.77 22.65
C SER A 19 6.81 7.13 22.25
N LEU A 20 6.86 5.87 21.81
CA LEU A 20 5.70 5.09 21.39
C LEU A 20 5.27 4.15 22.51
N THR A 21 4.02 4.24 22.92
CA THR A 21 3.43 3.38 23.95
C THR A 21 2.12 2.75 23.46
N ASN A 22 1.51 1.90 24.30
CA ASN A 22 0.19 1.30 24.03
C ASN A 22 0.06 0.66 22.64
N ARG A 23 1.04 -0.20 22.28
CA ARG A 23 1.01 -0.97 21.03
C ARG A 23 -0.27 -1.80 20.98
N ARG A 24 -1.08 -1.58 19.96
CA ARG A 24 -2.34 -2.31 19.74
C ARG A 24 -2.56 -2.61 18.26
N THR A 25 -3.26 -3.70 17.99
CA THR A 25 -3.75 -3.93 16.62
C THR A 25 -4.84 -2.91 16.33
N TRP A 26 -4.66 -2.12 15.28
CA TRP A 26 -5.61 -1.13 14.78
C TRP A 26 -6.61 -1.77 13.80
N ALA A 27 -6.11 -2.63 12.91
CA ALA A 27 -6.93 -3.44 12.02
C ALA A 27 -6.23 -4.76 11.68
N LYS A 28 -6.99 -5.85 11.65
CA LYS A 28 -6.59 -7.13 11.05
C LYS A 28 -7.06 -7.14 9.61
N ILE A 29 -6.15 -7.34 8.67
CA ILE A 29 -6.45 -7.31 7.24
C ILE A 29 -6.02 -8.63 6.60
N GLU A 30 -6.61 -9.71 7.11
CA GLU A 30 -6.28 -11.08 6.76
C GLU A 30 -6.29 -11.32 5.25
N GLY A 31 -5.31 -12.07 4.76
CA GLY A 31 -5.08 -12.31 3.34
C GLY A 31 -4.59 -11.07 2.56
N LYS A 32 -4.24 -9.99 3.27
CA LYS A 32 -3.55 -8.81 2.71
C LYS A 32 -2.18 -8.66 3.36
N THR A 33 -1.24 -8.23 2.54
CA THR A 33 0.12 -7.89 2.93
C THR A 33 0.27 -6.38 2.96
N PRO A 34 0.05 -5.69 4.10
CA PRO A 34 0.16 -4.24 4.15
C PRO A 34 1.60 -3.78 3.96
N ASP A 35 1.79 -2.74 3.17
CA ASP A 35 3.09 -2.11 2.93
C ASP A 35 2.95 -0.57 3.09
N GLY A 36 2.95 0.24 2.02
CA GLY A 36 2.71 1.68 2.13
C GLY A 36 1.27 2.04 2.55
N ILE A 37 1.14 2.92 3.55
CA ILE A 37 -0.12 3.19 4.28
C ILE A 37 -0.46 4.69 4.55
N PRO A 38 -0.70 5.54 3.53
CA PRO A 38 -1.11 6.93 3.75
C PRO A 38 -2.52 7.03 4.36
N LEU A 39 -2.72 8.09 5.15
CA LEU A 39 -4.01 8.40 5.81
C LEU A 39 -4.82 9.40 4.98
N ASP A 40 -6.14 9.27 4.99
CA ASP A 40 -7.06 10.29 4.46
C ASP A 40 -7.75 11.10 5.56
N THR A 41 -8.43 12.19 5.18
CA THR A 41 -8.99 13.13 6.17
C THR A 41 -10.23 12.63 6.91
N GLU A 42 -10.76 11.45 6.57
CA GLU A 42 -11.80 10.79 7.36
C GLU A 42 -11.22 9.77 8.35
N GLY A 43 -9.89 9.66 8.44
CA GLY A 43 -9.22 8.75 9.37
C GLY A 43 -9.03 7.34 8.82
N ALA A 44 -9.37 7.09 7.55
CA ALA A 44 -9.11 5.79 6.92
C ALA A 44 -7.67 5.70 6.39
N VAL A 45 -7.11 4.50 6.43
CA VAL A 45 -5.78 4.17 5.92
C VAL A 45 -5.91 3.52 4.54
N TRP A 46 -5.18 4.02 3.55
CA TRP A 46 -5.05 3.37 2.25
C TRP A 46 -3.90 2.40 2.28
N VAL A 47 -4.17 1.11 2.18
CA VAL A 47 -3.19 0.04 2.32
C VAL A 47 -2.81 -0.49 0.95
N ALA A 48 -1.61 -0.17 0.48
CA ALA A 48 -1.01 -0.90 -0.64
C ALA A 48 -0.74 -2.34 -0.20
N SER A 49 -1.15 -3.31 -1.04
CA SER A 49 -0.94 -4.72 -0.75
C SER A 49 -0.40 -5.49 -1.96
N PRO A 50 0.90 -5.88 -1.94
CA PRO A 50 1.53 -6.55 -3.07
C PRO A 50 0.87 -7.89 -3.42
N VAL A 51 0.67 -8.77 -2.44
CA VAL A 51 0.19 -10.15 -2.71
C VAL A 51 -1.26 -10.16 -3.17
N SER A 52 -2.09 -9.29 -2.59
CA SER A 52 -3.52 -9.27 -2.91
C SER A 52 -3.87 -8.43 -4.15
N GLY A 53 -2.90 -7.72 -4.71
CA GLY A 53 -3.03 -7.01 -5.99
C GLY A 53 -3.96 -5.80 -5.94
N GLY A 54 -3.65 -4.82 -5.09
CA GLY A 54 -4.41 -3.57 -5.04
C GLY A 54 -4.08 -2.67 -3.85
N VAL A 55 -4.83 -1.57 -3.77
CA VAL A 55 -4.86 -0.67 -2.62
C VAL A 55 -6.24 -0.73 -1.96
N PHE A 56 -6.29 -0.85 -0.64
CA PHE A 56 -7.53 -0.98 0.12
C PHE A 56 -7.71 0.20 1.06
N ARG A 57 -8.88 0.81 1.08
CA ARG A 57 -9.21 1.84 2.07
C ARG A 57 -9.82 1.17 3.30
N VAL A 58 -9.15 1.28 4.44
CA VAL A 58 -9.43 0.53 5.67
C VAL A 58 -9.69 1.49 6.82
N HIS A 59 -10.76 1.28 7.58
CA HIS A 59 -11.03 1.96 8.86
C HIS A 59 -10.55 1.13 10.04
N GLU A 60 -10.43 1.78 11.20
CA GLU A 60 -10.10 1.12 12.45
C GLU A 60 -11.10 -0.01 12.72
N GLY A 61 -10.64 -1.14 13.23
CA GLY A 61 -11.50 -2.32 13.39
C GLY A 61 -11.69 -3.14 12.12
N SER A 62 -10.96 -2.85 11.04
CA SER A 62 -10.81 -3.68 9.83
C SER A 62 -11.90 -3.55 8.77
N GLU A 63 -12.75 -2.53 8.85
CA GLU A 63 -13.74 -2.28 7.79
C GLU A 63 -13.04 -1.79 6.51
N ILE A 64 -13.22 -2.53 5.40
CA ILE A 64 -12.73 -2.15 4.08
C ILE A 64 -13.85 -1.49 3.30
N THR A 65 -13.69 -0.20 2.97
CA THR A 65 -14.71 0.59 2.26
C THR A 65 -14.44 0.75 0.77
N GLN A 66 -13.19 0.56 0.33
CA GLN A 66 -12.83 0.66 -1.08
C GLN A 66 -11.67 -0.26 -1.44
N ARG A 67 -11.65 -0.71 -2.70
CA ARG A 67 -10.50 -1.34 -3.36
C ARG A 67 -10.18 -0.60 -4.65
N VAL A 68 -8.90 -0.35 -4.89
CA VAL A 68 -8.35 0.10 -6.18
C VAL A 68 -7.49 -1.04 -6.73
N SER A 69 -7.87 -1.57 -7.89
CA SER A 69 -7.09 -2.58 -8.59
C SER A 69 -5.92 -1.93 -9.34
N VAL A 70 -4.82 -2.67 -9.48
CA VAL A 70 -3.62 -2.24 -10.20
C VAL A 70 -3.24 -3.29 -11.24
N SER A 71 -2.36 -2.94 -12.19
CA SER A 71 -1.95 -3.90 -13.23
C SER A 71 -1.02 -5.02 -12.74
N THR A 72 -0.34 -4.85 -11.60
CA THR A 72 0.61 -5.83 -11.05
C THR A 72 0.50 -5.92 -9.52
N ARG A 73 1.56 -5.62 -8.75
CA ARG A 73 1.56 -5.59 -7.28
C ARG A 73 1.75 -4.15 -6.80
N ALA A 74 0.94 -3.71 -5.84
CA ALA A 74 1.05 -2.39 -5.24
C ALA A 74 1.92 -2.44 -3.98
N TYR A 75 3.01 -1.68 -3.95
CA TYR A 75 3.97 -1.66 -2.83
C TYR A 75 3.80 -0.41 -1.96
N ALA A 76 3.54 0.73 -2.57
CA ALA A 76 3.26 1.96 -1.85
C ALA A 76 2.15 2.75 -2.52
N CYS A 77 1.51 3.62 -1.77
CA CYS A 77 0.62 4.62 -2.33
C CYS A 77 0.71 5.93 -1.55
N MET A 78 0.23 7.03 -2.14
CA MET A 78 0.16 8.34 -1.50
C MET A 78 -0.99 9.15 -2.11
N LEU A 79 -1.74 9.85 -1.25
CA LEU A 79 -2.72 10.84 -1.69
C LEU A 79 -2.02 12.17 -1.94
N GLY A 80 -2.24 12.77 -3.11
CA GLY A 80 -1.59 14.00 -3.54
C GLY A 80 -2.36 14.72 -4.64
N GLY A 81 -1.66 15.57 -5.40
CA GLY A 81 -2.27 16.51 -6.33
C GLY A 81 -2.81 17.77 -5.63
N ALA A 82 -3.21 18.77 -6.41
CA ALA A 82 -3.59 20.09 -5.89
C ALA A 82 -4.77 20.04 -4.90
N ASP A 83 -5.72 19.12 -5.10
CA ASP A 83 -6.88 18.91 -4.23
C ASP A 83 -6.69 17.74 -3.25
N ARG A 84 -5.51 17.09 -3.27
CA ARG A 84 -5.15 15.89 -2.50
C ARG A 84 -6.04 14.67 -2.76
N LYS A 85 -6.73 14.60 -3.90
CA LYS A 85 -7.63 13.49 -4.27
C LYS A 85 -7.07 12.57 -5.35
N THR A 86 -5.81 12.76 -5.74
CA THR A 86 -5.11 11.82 -6.62
C THR A 86 -4.39 10.77 -5.78
N LEU A 87 -4.78 9.51 -5.90
CA LEU A 87 -4.06 8.38 -5.29
C LEU A 87 -2.98 7.91 -6.26
N PHE A 88 -1.72 8.18 -5.95
CA PHE A 88 -0.56 7.64 -6.65
C PHE A 88 -0.20 6.29 -6.06
N ILE A 89 0.15 5.31 -6.91
CA ILE A 89 0.41 3.93 -6.51
C ILE A 89 1.69 3.45 -7.20
N MET A 90 2.67 3.06 -6.39
CA MET A 90 3.89 2.43 -6.89
C MET A 90 3.62 0.95 -7.12
N VAL A 91 3.77 0.54 -8.38
CA VAL A 91 3.52 -0.84 -8.79
C VAL A 91 4.75 -1.46 -9.45
N SER A 92 4.96 -2.74 -9.23
CA SER A 92 5.98 -3.53 -9.92
C SER A 92 5.50 -4.97 -10.11
N PRO A 93 5.81 -5.62 -11.25
CA PRO A 93 5.60 -7.05 -11.37
C PRO A 93 6.51 -7.80 -10.39
N PRO A 94 6.07 -8.93 -9.82
CA PRO A 94 6.97 -9.87 -9.18
C PRO A 94 7.84 -10.58 -10.23
N LEU A 95 8.89 -11.25 -9.76
CA LEU A 95 9.85 -11.91 -10.64
C LEU A 95 9.14 -12.89 -11.60
N GLU A 96 8.23 -13.74 -11.11
CA GLU A 96 7.54 -14.73 -11.96
C GLU A 96 6.82 -14.07 -13.14
N GLN A 97 6.15 -12.94 -12.87
CA GLN A 97 5.45 -12.18 -13.90
C GLN A 97 6.44 -11.49 -14.85
N LEU A 98 7.58 -11.00 -14.35
CA LEU A 98 8.61 -10.36 -15.16
C LEU A 98 9.25 -11.37 -16.15
N PHE A 99 9.59 -12.56 -15.67
CA PHE A 99 10.06 -13.68 -16.50
C PHE A 99 9.05 -14.00 -17.60
N LYS A 100 7.76 -14.15 -17.24
CA LYS A 100 6.67 -14.39 -18.20
C LYS A 100 6.55 -13.27 -19.23
N LEU A 101 6.59 -12.00 -18.81
CA LEU A 101 6.47 -10.83 -19.70
C LEU A 101 7.65 -10.73 -20.68
N LYS A 102 8.83 -11.20 -20.29
CA LYS A 102 10.03 -11.16 -21.12
C LYS A 102 10.22 -12.44 -21.95
N GLY A 103 9.32 -13.41 -21.84
CA GLY A 103 9.41 -14.70 -22.56
C GLY A 103 10.58 -15.56 -22.09
N ILE A 104 11.02 -15.38 -20.84
CA ILE A 104 12.17 -16.07 -20.28
C ILE A 104 11.68 -17.15 -19.30
N PRO A 105 12.23 -18.39 -19.34
CA PRO A 105 11.92 -19.42 -18.36
C PRO A 105 12.20 -18.95 -16.93
N PHE A 106 11.23 -19.15 -16.03
CA PHE A 106 11.41 -18.81 -14.61
C PHE A 106 12.57 -19.62 -14.01
N GLY A 107 13.44 -18.96 -13.25
CA GLY A 107 14.61 -19.58 -12.64
C GLY A 107 15.82 -19.73 -13.56
N SER A 108 15.80 -19.09 -14.73
CA SER A 108 17.03 -18.95 -15.54
C SER A 108 17.96 -17.89 -14.93
N ASP A 109 19.26 -18.11 -15.11
CA ASP A 109 20.33 -17.19 -14.68
C ASP A 109 20.40 -15.98 -15.62
N VAL A 110 19.38 -15.12 -15.57
CA VAL A 110 19.33 -13.84 -16.29
C VAL A 110 19.21 -12.69 -15.32
N GLU A 111 20.00 -11.66 -15.58
CA GLU A 111 19.95 -10.41 -14.84
C GLU A 111 19.08 -9.39 -15.58
N PHE A 112 17.98 -8.97 -14.95
CA PHE A 112 17.15 -7.90 -15.46
C PHE A 112 17.79 -6.53 -15.16
N HIS A 113 17.99 -5.74 -16.20
CA HIS A 113 18.51 -4.39 -16.11
C HIS A 113 17.41 -3.36 -16.44
N GLY A 114 17.38 -2.24 -15.72
CA GLY A 114 16.42 -1.16 -15.90
C GLY A 114 15.13 -1.29 -15.05
N PRO A 115 14.31 -0.23 -15.00
CA PRO A 115 13.12 -0.20 -14.15
C PRO A 115 12.02 -1.13 -14.69
N SER A 116 11.47 -1.99 -13.83
CA SER A 116 10.25 -2.77 -14.09
C SER A 116 9.01 -2.16 -13.45
N GLY A 117 9.20 -1.27 -12.47
CA GLY A 117 8.14 -0.57 -11.77
C GLY A 117 7.65 0.67 -12.51
N LYS A 118 6.44 1.12 -12.15
CA LYS A 118 5.82 2.36 -12.63
C LYS A 118 4.91 2.95 -11.56
N ILE A 119 4.48 4.19 -11.77
CA ILE A 119 3.41 4.82 -10.99
C ILE A 119 2.10 4.70 -11.76
N GLU A 120 1.09 4.13 -11.12
CA GLU A 120 -0.32 4.23 -11.54
C GLU A 120 -1.03 5.27 -10.67
N PHE A 121 -2.10 5.86 -11.19
CA PHE A 121 -2.88 6.81 -10.39
C PHE A 121 -4.36 6.80 -10.76
N CYS A 122 -5.21 7.14 -9.79
CA CYS A 122 -6.63 7.35 -10.00
C CYS A 122 -7.16 8.47 -9.11
N GLN A 123 -8.34 8.98 -9.42
CA GLN A 123 -9.05 9.92 -8.56
C GLN A 123 -9.82 9.17 -7.47
N VAL A 124 -9.81 9.72 -6.25
CA VAL A 124 -10.59 9.22 -5.12
C VAL A 124 -11.47 10.33 -4.55
N ARG A 125 -12.46 9.97 -3.74
CA ARG A 125 -13.41 10.94 -3.20
C ARG A 125 -12.84 11.73 -2.02
N ILE A 126 -12.04 11.07 -1.19
CA ILE A 126 -11.55 11.60 0.09
C ILE A 126 -10.12 12.08 -0.08
N LYS A 127 -9.84 13.27 0.42
CA LYS A 127 -8.53 13.92 0.32
C LYS A 127 -7.52 13.30 1.30
N GLY A 128 -6.24 13.33 0.95
CA GLY A 128 -5.14 12.95 1.84
C GLY A 128 -5.04 13.82 3.09
N ALA A 129 -4.71 13.20 4.22
CA ALA A 129 -4.36 13.86 5.46
C ALA A 129 -2.87 14.28 5.48
N GLY A 130 -2.49 15.08 6.47
CA GLY A 130 -1.13 15.59 6.63
C GLY A 130 -0.89 16.98 6.04
N ARG A 131 0.31 17.51 6.26
CA ARG A 131 0.77 18.79 5.68
C ARG A 131 1.28 18.56 4.25
N PRO A 132 1.16 19.57 3.35
CA PRO A 132 1.78 19.52 2.03
C PRO A 132 3.29 19.32 2.09
#